data_AF-A0A520F3S6-F1
#
_entry.id   AF-A0A520F3S6-F1
#
_cell.length_a   1.000
_cell.length_b   1.000
_cell.length_c   1.000
_cell.angle_alpha   90.00
_cell.angle_beta   90.00
_cell.angle_gamma   90.00
#
_symmetry.space_group_name_H-M   'P 1'
#
loop_
_entity.id
_entity.type
_entity.pdbx_description
1 polymer ?
#
loop_
_entity_poly.entity_id
_entity_poly.type
_entity_poly.pdbx_seq_one_letter_code
_entity_poly.pdbx_strand_id
1 'polypeptide(L)'
;MSLLGKGLPSYHFASVTGTVPYFRSPDDVIASLDSDLESTIALVASGGTTFLSPILGRLGGIVCLDGTLRSHLAIVSREFEVPCLVGTEVTADIVDGTAVGLSVEDGVGVVVQAAAHDHAPPAAIVSEDWWGYIRRVGDEIAVKDFDLEVSAEALDQLVAEKLTDERLNDLVQHMGRAFKPEITRRSGFTSELFPMLPYMSLSVIEDFHSYADRVRVIDEAVPAEELGRRLRQGPNRISPLWIWMIGYHYLCGRQCLIQMGTLAPDERLEDVRTVVDFWRRLSLAPRGDGTLDYKDAGFTNCYLATDVVDELVSGATKLDPGTAKALKRLNATVSGYSFLYFCDSRVGICDSGPYRRPSGSRQTIVRDYLSLAPSSWAYPWAEDLDPPYLGLTMALTFDRSAFTEFEINDWGTTFTEPDQLLGAVTEAAVHGYRTDGTRELIAPAEWSNIAAEISRCHMKLYQRFAAMDRTERIMAATTMYASGLRPFAAVAGVTDRIDWSMSPDTLALYPDPLGNDDQAAAIFGSALVVNDLPGSFSPLH
;
A
#
# COMPACT_ATOMS: atom_id res chain seq x y z
N MET A 1 -34.18 -0.09 -9.73
CA MET A 1 -34.48 0.13 -8.30
C MET A 1 -35.99 0.28 -8.15
N SER A 2 -36.62 -0.53 -7.32
CA SER A 2 -38.04 -0.40 -6.97
C SER A 2 -38.14 0.34 -5.63
N LEU A 3 -39.04 1.33 -5.52
CA LEU A 3 -39.29 1.99 -4.25
C LEU A 3 -40.01 1.02 -3.29
N LEU A 4 -39.40 0.70 -2.15
CA LEU A 4 -39.97 -0.17 -1.10
C LEU A 4 -40.64 0.61 0.01
N GLY A 5 -40.29 1.88 0.21
CA GLY A 5 -40.91 2.68 1.25
C GLY A 5 -40.39 4.10 1.32
N LYS A 6 -41.08 4.91 2.11
CA LYS A 6 -40.69 6.30 2.40
C LYS A 6 -40.82 6.56 3.89
N GLY A 7 -39.83 7.24 4.45
CA GLY A 7 -39.80 7.59 5.87
C GLY A 7 -39.19 8.97 6.10
N LEU A 8 -39.27 9.43 7.34
CA LEU A 8 -38.65 10.68 7.75
C LEU A 8 -37.18 10.42 8.10
N PRO A 9 -36.22 11.09 7.43
CA PRO A 9 -34.82 10.91 7.75
C PRO A 9 -34.49 11.61 9.07
N SER A 10 -33.88 10.88 9.99
CA SER A 10 -33.52 11.40 11.31
C SER A 10 -32.57 12.60 11.23
N TYR A 11 -31.70 12.63 10.22
CA TYR A 11 -30.85 13.75 9.77
C TYR A 11 -30.50 13.56 8.29
N HIS A 12 -29.77 14.50 7.69
CA HIS A 12 -29.27 14.36 6.32
C HIS A 12 -28.03 13.46 6.28
N PHE A 13 -28.09 12.34 5.54
CA PHE A 13 -27.00 11.38 5.39
C PHE A 13 -26.74 11.02 3.92
N ALA A 14 -25.53 10.55 3.61
CA ALA A 14 -25.19 10.03 2.29
C ALA A 14 -25.93 8.71 2.03
N SER A 15 -26.16 8.37 0.75
CA SER A 15 -26.82 7.12 0.40
C SER A 15 -26.04 5.92 0.93
N VAL A 16 -26.71 5.02 1.64
CA VAL A 16 -26.14 3.78 2.16
C VAL A 16 -26.89 2.57 1.62
N THR A 17 -26.18 1.47 1.42
CA THR A 17 -26.75 0.19 1.00
C THR A 17 -26.40 -0.89 2.00
N GLY A 18 -27.26 -1.87 2.15
CA GLY A 18 -27.05 -2.96 3.09
C GLY A 18 -28.12 -4.02 3.01
N THR A 19 -27.92 -5.09 3.76
CA THR A 19 -28.88 -6.18 3.87
C THR A 19 -29.77 -5.99 5.08
N VAL A 20 -31.05 -6.31 4.93
CA VAL A 20 -32.04 -6.12 5.99
C VAL A 20 -32.26 -7.41 6.77
N PRO A 21 -31.79 -7.51 8.02
CA PRO A 21 -32.39 -8.39 9.00
C PRO A 21 -33.46 -7.63 9.79
N TYR A 22 -34.61 -8.29 9.98
CA TYR A 22 -35.66 -7.81 10.86
C TYR A 22 -35.38 -8.25 12.30
N PHE A 23 -35.01 -7.28 13.13
CA PHE A 23 -34.90 -7.46 14.57
C PHE A 23 -36.30 -7.38 15.20
N ARG A 24 -36.81 -8.54 15.65
CA ARG A 24 -38.15 -8.69 16.23
C ARG A 24 -38.09 -8.86 17.75
N SER A 25 -36.97 -9.36 18.27
CA SER A 25 -36.76 -9.69 19.67
C SER A 25 -35.31 -9.47 20.14
N PRO A 26 -35.05 -9.35 21.46
CA PRO A 26 -33.68 -9.10 21.95
C PRO A 26 -32.71 -10.24 21.61
N ASP A 27 -33.22 -11.45 21.41
CA ASP A 27 -32.42 -12.60 20.99
C ASP A 27 -31.78 -12.38 19.61
N ASP A 28 -32.46 -11.66 18.71
CA ASP A 28 -31.92 -11.29 17.38
C ASP A 28 -30.70 -10.36 17.53
N VAL A 29 -30.74 -9.45 18.50
CA VAL A 29 -29.65 -8.51 18.81
C VAL A 29 -28.48 -9.24 19.48
N ILE A 30 -28.77 -10.19 20.38
CA ILE A 30 -27.75 -11.01 21.04
C ILE A 30 -27.02 -11.87 20.01
N ALA A 31 -27.76 -12.51 19.09
CA ALA A 31 -27.19 -13.33 18.03
C ALA A 31 -26.27 -12.53 17.09
N SER A 32 -26.46 -11.21 16.97
CA SER A 32 -25.67 -10.34 16.09
C SER A 32 -24.49 -9.66 16.78
N LEU A 33 -24.26 -9.85 18.09
CA LEU A 33 -23.22 -9.13 18.85
C LEU A 33 -21.80 -9.39 18.32
N ASP A 34 -21.52 -10.60 17.86
CA ASP A 34 -20.18 -11.01 17.39
C ASP A 34 -20.03 -10.91 15.85
N SER A 35 -21.05 -10.42 15.14
CA SER A 35 -21.05 -10.28 13.68
C SER A 35 -20.58 -8.89 13.24
N ASP A 36 -20.03 -8.79 12.03
CA ASP A 36 -19.84 -7.48 11.39
C ASP A 36 -21.20 -6.93 10.93
N LEU A 37 -21.53 -5.70 11.34
CA LEU A 37 -22.83 -5.07 11.13
C LEU A 37 -22.75 -3.83 10.23
N GLU A 38 -21.57 -3.52 9.68
CA GLU A 38 -21.35 -2.31 8.87
C GLU A 38 -22.25 -2.27 7.63
N SER A 39 -22.58 -3.43 7.06
CA SER A 39 -23.51 -3.57 5.92
C SER A 39 -24.94 -3.97 6.34
N THR A 40 -25.25 -3.92 7.64
CA THR A 40 -26.56 -4.32 8.19
C THR A 40 -27.50 -3.11 8.30
N ILE A 41 -28.64 -3.17 7.61
CA ILE A 41 -29.74 -2.21 7.76
C ILE A 41 -30.81 -2.82 8.65
N ALA A 42 -30.82 -2.45 9.92
CA ALA A 42 -31.77 -3.01 10.88
C ALA A 42 -33.20 -2.57 10.55
N LEU A 43 -34.08 -3.53 10.24
CA LEU A 43 -35.52 -3.29 10.17
C LEU A 43 -36.14 -3.55 11.54
N VAL A 44 -36.90 -2.58 12.04
CA VAL A 44 -37.59 -2.67 13.34
C VAL A 44 -39.02 -2.15 13.25
N ALA A 45 -39.91 -2.79 14.00
CA ALA A 45 -41.33 -2.42 14.02
C ALA A 45 -41.56 -1.08 14.74
N SER A 46 -40.89 -0.86 15.87
CA SER A 46 -41.10 0.32 16.71
C SER A 46 -39.82 0.76 17.44
N GLY A 47 -39.68 2.08 17.61
CA GLY A 47 -38.47 2.73 18.09
C GLY A 47 -38.32 2.77 19.61
N GLY A 48 -38.16 1.61 20.25
CA GLY A 48 -37.73 1.51 21.66
C GLY A 48 -36.21 1.65 21.80
N THR A 49 -35.74 2.54 22.68
CA THR A 49 -34.32 2.90 22.82
C THR A 49 -33.39 1.77 23.24
N THR A 50 -33.88 0.84 24.06
CA THR A 50 -33.07 -0.24 24.67
C THR A 50 -32.85 -1.41 23.71
N PHE A 51 -33.58 -1.46 22.61
CA PHE A 51 -33.63 -2.64 21.77
C PHE A 51 -32.34 -2.84 20.97
N LEU A 52 -31.97 -1.84 20.16
CA LEU A 52 -30.77 -1.89 19.32
C LEU A 52 -29.53 -1.30 20.00
N SER A 53 -29.63 -0.73 21.20
CA SER A 53 -28.53 0.00 21.84
C SER A 53 -27.18 -0.74 21.90
N PRO A 54 -27.10 -2.08 22.10
CA PRO A 54 -25.81 -2.79 22.12
C PRO A 54 -25.08 -2.81 20.78
N ILE A 55 -25.81 -2.66 19.68
CA ILE A 55 -25.28 -2.78 18.31
C ILE A 55 -25.42 -1.49 17.49
N LEU A 56 -26.10 -0.46 18.02
CA LEU A 56 -26.56 0.69 17.27
C LEU A 56 -25.44 1.37 16.48
N GLY A 57 -24.32 1.70 17.13
CA GLY A 57 -23.18 2.38 16.49
C GLY A 57 -22.36 1.53 15.53
N ARG A 58 -22.76 0.28 15.28
CA ARG A 58 -22.13 -0.65 14.33
C ARG A 58 -23.01 -0.91 13.10
N LEU A 59 -24.26 -0.46 13.10
CA LEU A 59 -25.21 -0.68 12.01
C LEU A 59 -24.92 0.27 10.84
N GLY A 60 -24.99 -0.26 9.61
CA GLY A 60 -24.94 0.53 8.38
C GLY A 60 -26.18 1.40 8.15
N GLY A 61 -27.31 1.05 8.77
CA GLY A 61 -28.51 1.88 8.75
C GLY A 61 -29.68 1.28 9.52
N ILE A 62 -30.77 2.05 9.63
CA ILE A 62 -31.97 1.66 10.38
C ILE A 62 -33.24 2.09 9.63
N VAL A 63 -34.14 1.14 9.44
CA VAL A 63 -35.51 1.38 8.97
C VAL A 63 -36.47 1.07 10.12
N CYS A 64 -37.11 2.10 10.66
CA CYS A 64 -38.12 1.97 11.70
C CYS A 64 -39.51 2.24 11.13
N LEU A 65 -40.38 1.23 11.15
CA LEU A 65 -41.72 1.29 10.55
C LEU A 65 -42.64 2.29 11.24
N ASP A 66 -42.45 2.51 12.55
CA ASP A 66 -43.20 3.47 13.35
C ASP A 66 -42.29 4.56 13.95
N GLY A 67 -42.87 5.65 14.44
CA GLY A 67 -42.17 6.72 15.16
C GLY A 67 -42.06 8.04 14.40
N THR A 68 -41.45 9.02 15.07
CA THR A 68 -41.28 10.39 14.57
C THR A 68 -39.84 10.84 14.77
N LEU A 69 -39.45 12.00 14.23
CA LEU A 69 -38.12 12.59 14.45
C LEU A 69 -37.80 12.89 15.93
N ARG A 70 -38.83 12.91 16.79
CA ARG A 70 -38.73 13.07 18.25
C ARG A 70 -38.71 11.74 19.00
N SER A 71 -38.86 10.60 18.30
CA SER A 71 -38.73 9.28 18.92
C SER A 71 -37.31 9.05 19.39
N HIS A 72 -37.16 8.31 20.49
CA HIS A 72 -35.87 8.05 21.10
C HIS A 72 -34.87 7.41 20.12
N LEU A 73 -35.31 6.45 19.30
CA LEU A 73 -34.46 5.86 18.26
C LEU A 73 -33.92 6.92 17.28
N ALA A 74 -34.77 7.85 16.80
CA ALA A 74 -34.34 8.91 15.89
C ALA A 74 -33.34 9.88 16.55
N ILE A 75 -33.48 10.14 17.85
CA ILE A 75 -32.55 10.99 18.62
C ILE A 75 -31.20 10.31 18.73
N VAL A 76 -31.17 9.06 19.17
CA VAL A 76 -29.92 8.34 19.42
C VAL A 76 -29.22 7.99 18.11
N SER A 77 -29.93 7.61 17.04
CA SER A 77 -29.30 7.38 15.73
C SER A 77 -28.57 8.62 15.19
N ARG A 78 -29.05 9.84 15.48
CA ARG A 78 -28.33 11.07 15.15
C ARG A 78 -27.03 11.23 15.94
N GLU A 79 -27.04 10.88 17.23
CA GLU A 79 -25.86 10.99 18.10
C GLU A 79 -24.76 10.01 17.69
N PHE A 80 -25.13 8.86 17.15
CA PHE A 80 -24.20 7.85 16.62
C PHE A 80 -23.90 8.01 15.13
N GLU A 81 -24.47 9.02 14.45
CA GLU A 81 -24.34 9.24 13.00
C GLU A 81 -24.71 8.00 12.16
N VAL A 82 -25.73 7.25 12.59
CA VAL A 82 -26.25 6.07 11.89
C VAL A 82 -27.45 6.48 11.02
N PRO A 83 -27.41 6.27 9.69
CA PRO A 83 -28.52 6.56 8.80
C PRO A 83 -29.81 5.90 9.27
N CYS A 84 -30.84 6.70 9.58
CA CYS A 84 -32.06 6.18 10.17
C CYS A 84 -33.30 6.88 9.59
N LEU A 85 -34.23 6.06 9.10
CA LEU A 85 -35.57 6.45 8.67
C LEU A 85 -36.60 6.02 9.71
N VAL A 86 -37.47 6.94 10.12
CA VAL A 86 -38.53 6.68 11.10
C VAL A 86 -39.91 6.93 10.52
N GLY A 87 -40.90 6.20 11.02
CA GLY A 87 -42.26 6.23 10.47
C GLY A 87 -42.27 5.81 9.00
N THR A 88 -41.44 4.81 8.66
CA THR A 88 -41.28 4.37 7.28
C THR A 88 -42.49 3.57 6.83
N GLU A 89 -43.25 4.13 5.90
CA GLU A 89 -44.33 3.43 5.22
C GLU A 89 -43.74 2.56 4.11
N VAL A 90 -43.82 1.23 4.29
CA VAL A 90 -43.38 0.26 3.29
C VAL A 90 -44.52 -0.10 2.34
N THR A 91 -44.24 -0.11 1.05
CA THR A 91 -45.19 -0.40 -0.04
C THR A 91 -45.26 -1.90 -0.36
N ALA A 92 -44.32 -2.70 0.15
CA ALA A 92 -44.24 -4.16 0.08
C ALA A 92 -43.52 -4.73 1.31
N ASP A 93 -43.76 -6.00 1.66
CA ASP A 93 -43.04 -6.67 2.75
C ASP A 93 -41.54 -6.76 2.43
N ILE A 94 -40.70 -6.20 3.31
CA ILE A 94 -39.24 -6.31 3.23
C ILE A 94 -38.85 -7.63 3.92
N VAL A 95 -38.40 -8.60 3.14
CA VAL A 95 -38.01 -9.94 3.62
C VAL A 95 -36.61 -9.88 4.25
N ASP A 96 -36.37 -10.70 5.28
CA ASP A 96 -35.03 -10.85 5.86
C ASP A 96 -34.01 -11.25 4.79
N GLY A 97 -32.85 -10.59 4.79
CA GLY A 97 -31.81 -10.71 3.76
C GLY A 97 -32.01 -9.85 2.52
N THR A 98 -33.10 -9.06 2.42
CA THR A 98 -33.30 -8.15 1.28
C THR A 98 -32.23 -7.06 1.26
N ALA A 99 -31.56 -6.88 0.12
CA ALA A 99 -30.68 -5.73 -0.08
C ALA A 99 -31.52 -4.46 -0.31
N VAL A 100 -31.29 -3.44 0.50
CA VAL A 100 -31.97 -2.14 0.40
C VAL A 100 -30.97 -1.01 0.39
N GLY A 101 -31.37 0.11 -0.22
CA GLY A 101 -30.68 1.38 -0.11
C GLY A 101 -31.51 2.38 0.70
N LEU A 102 -30.83 3.18 1.52
CA LEU A 102 -31.38 4.35 2.18
C LEU A 102 -30.74 5.60 1.59
N SER A 103 -31.56 6.50 1.07
CA SER A 103 -31.10 7.81 0.61
C SER A 103 -32.10 8.89 1.03
N VAL A 104 -31.65 10.15 0.98
CA VAL A 104 -32.50 11.32 1.20
C VAL A 104 -32.67 12.05 -0.13
N GLU A 105 -33.89 12.06 -0.64
CA GLU A 105 -34.28 12.71 -1.90
C GLU A 105 -35.29 13.81 -1.61
N ASP A 106 -34.98 15.05 -1.97
CA ASP A 106 -35.82 16.23 -1.72
C ASP A 106 -36.32 16.36 -0.27
N GLY A 107 -35.47 15.95 0.70
CA GLY A 107 -35.78 15.99 2.13
C GLY A 107 -36.65 14.82 2.64
N VAL A 108 -36.98 13.85 1.78
CA VAL A 108 -37.70 12.63 2.13
C VAL A 108 -36.74 11.45 2.10
N GLY A 109 -36.78 10.62 3.14
CA GLY A 109 -36.03 9.37 3.17
C GLY A 109 -36.71 8.33 2.31
N VAL A 110 -35.98 7.73 1.38
CA VAL A 110 -36.50 6.66 0.54
C VAL A 110 -35.80 5.36 0.89
N VAL A 111 -36.60 4.30 1.07
CA VAL A 111 -36.13 2.92 1.07
C VAL A 111 -36.36 2.41 -0.34
N VAL A 112 -35.28 2.16 -1.07
CA VAL A 112 -35.36 1.49 -2.36
C VAL A 112 -34.94 0.05 -2.16
N GLN A 113 -35.67 -0.88 -2.78
CA GLN A 113 -35.09 -2.16 -3.09
C GLN A 113 -33.92 -1.78 -3.95
N ALA A 114 -32.72 -2.07 -3.46
CA ALA A 114 -31.62 -2.17 -4.37
C ALA A 114 -32.16 -3.07 -5.47
N ALA A 115 -32.09 -2.61 -6.74
CA ALA A 115 -32.11 -3.60 -7.79
C ALA A 115 -31.09 -4.64 -7.31
N ALA A 116 -31.43 -5.93 -7.39
CA ALA A 116 -30.36 -6.90 -7.36
C ALA A 116 -29.25 -6.29 -8.22
N HIS A 117 -28.07 -6.08 -7.65
CA HIS A 117 -26.90 -6.16 -8.49
C HIS A 117 -26.88 -7.62 -8.98
N ASP A 118 -27.80 -7.96 -9.89
CA ASP A 118 -27.55 -8.83 -11.01
C ASP A 118 -26.55 -8.00 -11.84
N HIS A 119 -25.25 -8.14 -11.69
CA HIS A 119 -24.45 -9.21 -11.13
C HIS A 119 -23.36 -8.56 -10.28
N ALA A 120 -22.90 -9.18 -9.19
CA ALA A 120 -21.45 -9.29 -9.05
C ALA A 120 -21.04 -10.01 -10.32
N PRO A 121 -20.40 -9.33 -11.28
CA PRO A 121 -20.22 -9.90 -12.60
C PRO A 121 -19.61 -11.28 -12.39
N PRO A 122 -20.20 -12.38 -12.90
CA PRO A 122 -19.65 -13.71 -12.64
C PRO A 122 -18.17 -13.61 -12.94
N ALA A 123 -17.30 -13.88 -11.97
CA ALA A 123 -15.84 -13.91 -12.03
C ALA A 123 -15.16 -13.36 -13.30
N ALA A 124 -15.45 -14.00 -14.42
CA ALA A 124 -15.12 -13.63 -15.79
C ALA A 124 -15.40 -12.16 -16.18
N ILE A 125 -16.50 -11.51 -15.78
CA ILE A 125 -16.79 -10.13 -16.19
C ILE A 125 -15.96 -9.12 -15.37
N VAL A 126 -15.73 -9.34 -14.06
CA VAL A 126 -14.82 -8.46 -13.29
C VAL A 126 -13.39 -8.59 -13.82
N SER A 127 -12.97 -9.80 -14.20
CA SER A 127 -11.67 -9.99 -14.87
C SER A 127 -11.57 -9.17 -16.15
N GLU A 128 -12.56 -9.26 -17.06
CA GLU A 128 -12.51 -8.51 -18.32
C GLU A 128 -12.57 -6.98 -18.11
N ASP A 129 -13.37 -6.49 -17.16
CA ASP A 129 -13.42 -5.07 -16.83
C ASP A 129 -12.10 -4.58 -16.21
N TRP A 130 -11.48 -5.40 -15.35
CA TRP A 130 -10.16 -5.13 -14.77
C TRP A 130 -9.06 -5.07 -15.83
N TRP A 131 -9.03 -6.04 -16.75
CA TRP A 131 -8.12 -6.00 -17.91
C TRP A 131 -8.43 -4.80 -18.83
N GLY A 132 -9.71 -4.42 -18.96
CA GLY A 132 -10.13 -3.17 -19.58
C GLY A 132 -9.50 -1.95 -18.92
N TYR A 133 -9.47 -1.90 -17.58
CA TYR A 133 -8.79 -0.86 -16.80
C TYR A 133 -7.26 -0.86 -17.00
N ILE A 134 -6.61 -2.03 -17.02
CA ILE A 134 -5.17 -2.14 -17.29
C ILE A 134 -4.81 -1.51 -18.65
N ARG A 135 -5.65 -1.72 -19.67
CA ARG A 135 -5.46 -1.13 -21.00
C ARG A 135 -5.73 0.37 -21.08
N ARG A 136 -6.37 0.99 -20.08
CA ARG A 136 -6.62 2.45 -20.08
C ARG A 136 -5.29 3.22 -20.08
N VAL A 137 -5.30 4.33 -20.83
CA VAL A 137 -4.22 5.31 -20.84
C VAL A 137 -4.63 6.44 -19.90
N GLY A 138 -3.78 6.72 -18.90
CA GLY A 138 -4.02 7.81 -17.95
C GLY A 138 -3.58 9.17 -18.48
N ASP A 139 -3.58 10.15 -17.59
CA ASP A 139 -3.09 11.51 -17.84
C ASP A 139 -1.54 11.59 -17.90
N GLU A 140 -0.97 12.79 -17.77
CA GLU A 140 0.49 13.01 -17.76
C GLU A 140 1.22 12.39 -16.56
N ILE A 141 0.52 11.95 -15.51
CA ILE A 141 1.06 11.11 -14.41
C ILE A 141 0.73 9.63 -14.57
N ALA A 142 -0.01 9.28 -15.61
CA ALA A 142 -0.70 8.02 -15.76
C ALA A 142 -1.71 7.72 -14.63
N VAL A 143 -2.32 8.77 -14.06
CA VAL A 143 -3.51 8.64 -13.20
C VAL A 143 -4.72 8.35 -14.09
N LYS A 144 -5.54 7.41 -13.63
CA LYS A 144 -6.78 6.98 -14.27
C LYS A 144 -7.80 6.67 -13.18
N ASP A 145 -9.05 7.05 -13.40
CA ASP A 145 -10.13 6.72 -12.47
C ASP A 145 -10.25 5.19 -12.37
N PHE A 146 -10.08 4.68 -11.16
CA PHE A 146 -10.40 3.29 -10.81
C PHE A 146 -11.85 3.24 -10.36
N ASP A 147 -12.73 2.88 -11.28
CA ASP A 147 -14.19 2.86 -11.15
C ASP A 147 -14.76 1.45 -10.97
N LEU A 148 -13.90 0.48 -10.65
CA LEU A 148 -14.26 -0.92 -10.47
C LEU A 148 -14.48 -1.25 -9.00
N GLU A 149 -15.59 -1.88 -8.68
CA GLU A 149 -15.80 -2.52 -7.38
C GLU A 149 -15.31 -3.96 -7.45
N VAL A 150 -14.16 -4.22 -6.82
CA VAL A 150 -13.56 -5.56 -6.76
C VAL A 150 -13.89 -6.20 -5.41
N SER A 151 -14.82 -7.16 -5.41
CA SER A 151 -15.12 -7.94 -4.21
C SER A 151 -13.94 -8.84 -3.82
N ALA A 152 -13.91 -9.34 -2.58
CA ALA A 152 -12.89 -10.28 -2.14
C ALA A 152 -12.83 -11.55 -3.02
N GLU A 153 -13.99 -12.07 -3.44
CA GLU A 153 -14.07 -13.24 -4.33
C GLU A 153 -13.51 -12.93 -5.73
N ALA A 154 -13.87 -11.76 -6.30
CA ALA A 154 -13.35 -11.34 -7.59
C ALA A 154 -11.84 -11.07 -7.53
N LEU A 155 -11.35 -10.52 -6.42
CA LEU A 155 -9.92 -10.34 -6.18
C LEU A 155 -9.19 -11.68 -6.11
N ASP A 156 -9.71 -12.66 -5.36
CA ASP A 156 -9.11 -14.01 -5.29
C ASP A 156 -9.06 -14.67 -6.67
N GLN A 157 -10.09 -14.45 -7.51
CA GLN A 157 -10.11 -14.94 -8.89
C GLN A 157 -9.11 -14.22 -9.79
N LEU A 158 -9.00 -12.89 -9.70
CA LEU A 158 -7.97 -12.11 -10.39
C LEU A 158 -6.57 -12.59 -10.01
N VAL A 159 -6.32 -12.82 -8.72
CA VAL A 159 -5.06 -13.35 -8.19
C VAL A 159 -4.78 -14.76 -8.74
N ALA A 160 -5.78 -15.64 -8.75
CA ALA A 160 -5.63 -17.01 -9.24
C ALA A 160 -5.58 -17.13 -10.78
N GLU A 161 -5.94 -16.06 -11.50
CA GLU A 161 -6.02 -16.06 -12.95
C GLU A 161 -4.66 -16.26 -13.59
N LYS A 162 -4.53 -17.27 -14.47
CA LYS A 162 -3.27 -17.52 -15.18
C LYS A 162 -2.99 -16.40 -16.19
N LEU A 163 -1.77 -15.89 -16.16
CA LEU A 163 -1.33 -14.83 -17.05
C LEU A 163 -1.01 -15.35 -18.46
N THR A 164 -1.84 -14.99 -19.45
CA THR A 164 -1.61 -15.28 -20.88
C THR A 164 -0.58 -14.32 -21.48
N ASP A 165 -0.08 -14.59 -22.67
CA ASP A 165 0.90 -13.73 -23.36
C ASP A 165 0.35 -12.33 -23.63
N GLU A 166 -0.92 -12.25 -24.05
CA GLU A 166 -1.62 -11.00 -24.29
C GLU A 166 -1.75 -10.19 -22.99
N ARG A 167 -2.19 -10.83 -21.91
CA ARG A 167 -2.36 -10.19 -20.60
C ARG A 167 -1.04 -9.81 -19.95
N LEU A 168 0.00 -10.61 -20.16
CA LEU A 168 1.37 -10.27 -19.76
C LEU A 168 1.83 -8.99 -20.48
N ASN A 169 1.59 -8.91 -21.79
CA ASN A 169 1.90 -7.71 -22.56
C ASN A 169 1.08 -6.50 -22.08
N ASP A 170 -0.21 -6.67 -21.79
CA ASP A 170 -1.06 -5.61 -21.23
C ASP A 170 -0.48 -5.05 -19.92
N LEU A 171 0.00 -5.91 -19.02
CA LEU A 171 0.68 -5.48 -17.78
C LEU A 171 1.99 -4.77 -18.05
N VAL A 172 2.87 -5.33 -18.88
CA VAL A 172 4.16 -4.69 -19.21
C VAL A 172 3.93 -3.30 -19.79
N GLN A 173 2.93 -3.15 -20.66
CA GLN A 173 2.56 -1.86 -21.23
C GLN A 173 1.93 -0.92 -20.21
N HIS A 174 1.07 -1.42 -19.31
CA HIS A 174 0.52 -0.63 -18.21
C HIS A 174 1.60 -0.11 -17.27
N MET A 175 2.50 -0.98 -16.81
CA MET A 175 3.65 -0.62 -15.99
C MET A 175 4.56 0.38 -16.71
N GLY A 176 4.79 0.20 -18.02
CA GLY A 176 5.57 1.15 -18.81
C GLY A 176 4.93 2.55 -18.85
N ARG A 177 3.61 2.62 -19.02
CA ARG A 177 2.87 3.89 -18.98
C ARG A 177 2.87 4.50 -17.57
N ALA A 178 2.75 3.68 -16.53
CA ALA A 178 2.78 4.12 -15.15
C ALA A 178 4.17 4.66 -14.75
N PHE A 179 5.25 4.04 -15.22
CA PHE A 179 6.60 4.40 -14.81
C PHE A 179 7.15 5.64 -15.53
N LYS A 180 6.77 5.84 -16.81
CA LYS A 180 7.33 6.91 -17.65
C LYS A 180 7.16 8.32 -17.05
N PRO A 181 5.99 8.70 -16.50
CA PRO A 181 5.84 9.99 -15.82
C PRO A 181 6.74 10.15 -14.59
N GLU A 182 6.84 9.12 -13.77
CA GLU A 182 7.63 9.13 -12.52
C GLU A 182 9.11 9.36 -12.80
N ILE A 183 9.65 8.71 -13.83
CA ILE A 183 11.04 8.90 -14.23
C ILE A 183 11.26 10.27 -14.88
N THR A 184 10.28 10.78 -15.64
CA THR A 184 10.39 12.08 -16.35
C THR A 184 10.36 13.27 -15.38
N ARG A 185 9.63 13.16 -14.27
CA ARG A 185 9.54 14.20 -13.24
C ARG A 185 10.77 14.29 -12.33
N ARG A 186 11.69 13.30 -12.37
CA ARG A 186 12.90 13.31 -11.55
C ARG A 186 13.97 14.24 -12.11
N SER A 187 14.42 15.17 -11.26
CA SER A 187 15.60 15.98 -11.53
C SER A 187 16.89 15.22 -11.15
N GLY A 188 17.65 14.76 -12.14
CA GLY A 188 19.04 14.29 -12.01
C GLY A 188 19.28 12.98 -11.23
N PHE A 189 20.07 12.07 -11.80
CA PHE A 189 20.57 10.87 -11.13
C PHE A 189 22.01 11.11 -10.66
N THR A 190 22.17 11.84 -9.56
CA THR A 190 23.50 12.21 -9.04
C THR A 190 23.62 11.89 -7.57
N SER A 191 24.77 11.34 -7.18
CA SER A 191 25.22 11.22 -5.79
C SER A 191 26.71 11.52 -5.73
N GLU A 192 27.12 12.27 -4.72
CA GLU A 192 28.54 12.60 -4.49
C GLU A 192 29.33 11.40 -3.95
N LEU A 193 28.62 10.43 -3.33
CA LEU A 193 29.24 9.27 -2.71
C LEU A 193 29.20 8.07 -3.66
N PHE A 194 28.04 7.77 -4.26
CA PHE A 194 27.84 6.58 -5.07
C PHE A 194 27.66 6.92 -6.56
N PRO A 195 28.40 6.28 -7.49
CA PRO A 195 28.19 6.48 -8.92
C PRO A 195 26.84 5.93 -9.39
N MET A 196 25.82 6.79 -9.41
CA MET A 196 24.41 6.40 -9.52
C MET A 196 24.08 5.63 -10.78
N LEU A 197 24.45 6.16 -11.95
CA LEU A 197 24.09 5.55 -13.23
C LEU A 197 24.76 4.18 -13.44
N PRO A 198 26.06 3.98 -13.12
CA PRO A 198 26.67 2.66 -13.10
C PRO A 198 25.91 1.62 -12.27
N TYR A 199 25.66 1.90 -10.98
CA TYR A 199 25.04 0.88 -10.13
C TYR A 199 23.56 0.68 -10.46
N MET A 200 22.83 1.73 -10.87
CA MET A 200 21.42 1.60 -11.25
C MET A 200 21.28 0.71 -12.48
N SER A 201 22.17 0.87 -13.47
CA SER A 201 22.18 0.03 -14.67
C SER A 201 22.52 -1.42 -14.34
N LEU A 202 23.58 -1.62 -13.54
CA LEU A 202 23.98 -2.97 -13.10
C LEU A 202 22.89 -3.64 -12.28
N SER A 203 22.24 -2.92 -11.36
CA SER A 203 21.24 -3.52 -10.48
C SER A 203 19.98 -3.92 -11.21
N VAL A 204 19.47 -3.10 -12.14
CA VAL A 204 18.29 -3.47 -12.91
C VAL A 204 18.57 -4.68 -13.81
N ILE A 205 19.75 -4.72 -14.45
CA ILE A 205 20.17 -5.85 -15.28
C ILE A 205 20.35 -7.11 -14.44
N GLU A 206 20.95 -7.00 -13.26
CA GLU A 206 21.10 -8.12 -12.32
C GLU A 206 19.75 -8.69 -11.92
N ASP A 207 18.78 -7.85 -11.59
CA ASP A 207 17.43 -8.30 -11.26
C ASP A 207 16.80 -9.01 -12.45
N PHE A 208 16.95 -8.49 -13.67
CA PHE A 208 16.46 -9.17 -14.87
C PHE A 208 17.10 -10.56 -15.06
N HIS A 209 18.40 -10.69 -14.83
CA HIS A 209 19.12 -11.97 -14.95
C HIS A 209 18.78 -12.98 -13.86
N SER A 210 18.48 -12.54 -12.64
CA SER A 210 18.43 -13.42 -11.48
C SER A 210 17.05 -13.65 -10.88
N TYR A 211 16.11 -12.69 -11.01
CA TYR A 211 14.87 -12.73 -10.25
C TYR A 211 13.98 -13.91 -10.60
N ALA A 212 13.93 -14.35 -11.86
CA ALA A 212 13.04 -15.45 -12.25
C ALA A 212 13.33 -16.73 -11.45
N ASP A 213 14.60 -17.09 -11.29
CA ASP A 213 15.00 -18.27 -10.50
C ASP A 213 14.75 -18.07 -9.00
N ARG A 214 15.09 -16.89 -8.47
CA ARG A 214 14.86 -16.55 -7.05
C ARG A 214 13.36 -16.56 -6.71
N VAL A 215 12.52 -15.97 -7.57
CA VAL A 215 11.07 -15.93 -7.45
C VAL A 215 10.48 -17.33 -7.49
N ARG A 216 10.92 -18.22 -8.40
CA ARG A 216 10.45 -19.62 -8.42
C ARG A 216 10.62 -20.31 -7.08
N VAL A 217 11.79 -20.16 -6.46
CA VAL A 217 12.07 -20.78 -5.15
C VAL A 217 11.21 -20.19 -4.04
N ILE A 218 10.99 -18.87 -4.06
CA ILE A 218 10.15 -18.17 -3.07
C ILE A 218 8.69 -18.59 -3.22
N ASP A 219 8.15 -18.47 -4.43
CA ASP A 219 6.74 -18.70 -4.75
C ASP A 219 6.33 -20.17 -4.59
N GLU A 220 7.24 -21.12 -4.87
CA GLU A 220 7.05 -22.54 -4.57
C GLU A 220 6.88 -22.80 -3.06
N ALA A 221 7.63 -22.06 -2.23
CA ALA A 221 7.62 -22.26 -0.77
C ALA A 221 6.44 -21.54 -0.10
N VAL A 222 6.17 -20.31 -0.51
CA VAL A 222 5.02 -19.52 -0.08
C VAL A 222 4.52 -18.72 -1.28
N PRO A 223 3.33 -19.03 -1.82
CA PRO A 223 2.77 -18.29 -2.95
C PRO A 223 2.69 -16.79 -2.68
N ALA A 224 2.92 -15.98 -3.71
CA ALA A 224 2.95 -14.51 -3.65
C ALA A 224 1.74 -13.89 -2.94
N GLU A 225 0.54 -14.39 -3.20
CA GLU A 225 -0.69 -13.91 -2.58
C GLU A 225 -0.76 -14.23 -1.09
N GLU A 226 -0.20 -15.36 -0.67
CA GLU A 226 -0.10 -15.73 0.75
C GLU A 226 0.98 -14.90 1.45
N LEU A 227 2.11 -14.61 0.79
CA LEU A 227 3.08 -13.63 1.28
C LEU A 227 2.40 -12.27 1.46
N GLY A 228 1.65 -11.80 0.47
CA GLY A 228 0.88 -10.55 0.52
C GLY A 228 -0.09 -10.49 1.70
N ARG A 229 -0.89 -11.55 1.93
CA ARG A 229 -1.80 -11.65 3.08
C ARG A 229 -1.04 -11.55 4.42
N ARG A 230 0.13 -12.18 4.54
CA ARG A 230 0.97 -12.09 5.76
C ARG A 230 1.53 -10.70 6.00
N LEU A 231 1.76 -9.90 4.95
CA LEU A 231 2.23 -8.52 5.10
C LEU A 231 1.17 -7.59 5.68
N ARG A 232 -0.13 -7.88 5.51
CA ARG A 232 -1.23 -7.10 6.12
C ARG A 232 -1.30 -7.18 7.63
N GLN A 233 -0.68 -8.21 8.22
CA GLN A 233 -0.73 -8.48 9.66
C GLN A 233 0.06 -7.47 10.50
N GLY A 234 0.93 -6.66 9.89
CA GLY A 234 1.70 -5.68 10.64
C GLY A 234 2.67 -4.88 9.77
N PRO A 235 3.00 -3.65 10.19
CA PRO A 235 3.99 -2.82 9.52
C PRO A 235 5.41 -3.38 9.73
N ASN A 236 6.39 -2.74 9.09
CA ASN A 236 7.83 -3.00 9.24
C ASN A 236 8.31 -4.41 8.89
N ARG A 237 7.47 -5.21 8.21
CA ARG A 237 7.85 -6.56 7.73
C ARG A 237 8.60 -6.50 6.40
N ILE A 238 7.90 -6.04 5.37
CA ILE A 238 8.44 -5.77 4.04
C ILE A 238 7.74 -4.51 3.52
N SER A 239 8.51 -3.58 2.94
CA SER A 239 7.94 -2.34 2.41
C SER A 239 7.16 -2.62 1.12
N PRO A 240 5.97 -2.02 0.95
CA PRO A 240 5.27 -2.00 -0.32
C PRO A 240 6.12 -1.48 -1.50
N LEU A 241 7.10 -0.60 -1.25
CA LEU A 241 8.05 -0.17 -2.28
C LEU A 241 8.89 -1.34 -2.80
N TRP A 242 9.28 -2.29 -1.94
CA TRP A 242 9.99 -3.48 -2.41
C TRP A 242 9.08 -4.43 -3.21
N ILE A 243 7.77 -4.44 -2.95
CA ILE A 243 6.81 -5.11 -3.84
C ILE A 243 6.85 -4.43 -5.21
N TRP A 244 6.69 -3.11 -5.26
CA TRP A 244 6.76 -2.33 -6.50
C TRP A 244 8.07 -2.59 -7.28
N MET A 245 9.22 -2.60 -6.59
CA MET A 245 10.53 -2.84 -7.21
C MET A 245 10.62 -4.19 -7.93
N ILE A 246 9.98 -5.26 -7.43
CA ILE A 246 10.06 -6.59 -8.05
C ILE A 246 9.65 -6.57 -9.52
N GLY A 247 8.57 -5.88 -9.85
CA GLY A 247 8.10 -5.77 -11.22
C GLY A 247 8.85 -4.67 -11.99
N TYR A 248 8.85 -3.45 -11.46
CA TYR A 248 9.32 -2.28 -12.21
C TYR A 248 10.85 -2.25 -12.40
N HIS A 249 11.63 -2.58 -11.37
CA HIS A 249 13.09 -2.59 -11.47
C HIS A 249 13.58 -3.75 -12.37
N TYR A 250 12.92 -4.91 -12.30
CA TYR A 250 13.14 -6.04 -13.21
C TYR A 250 12.91 -5.65 -14.68
N LEU A 251 11.79 -4.97 -14.99
CA LEU A 251 11.48 -4.54 -16.36
C LEU A 251 12.41 -3.42 -16.86
N CYS A 252 12.95 -2.59 -15.96
CA CYS A 252 14.02 -1.66 -16.32
C CYS A 252 15.26 -2.39 -16.85
N GLY A 253 15.61 -3.53 -16.24
CA GLY A 253 16.74 -4.36 -16.67
C GLY A 253 16.51 -4.97 -18.04
N ARG A 254 15.31 -5.51 -18.26
CA ARG A 254 14.87 -5.96 -19.58
C ARG A 254 15.05 -4.87 -20.63
N GLN A 255 14.58 -3.66 -20.33
CA GLN A 255 14.64 -2.54 -21.27
C GLN A 255 16.09 -2.09 -21.55
N CYS A 256 16.96 -2.10 -20.55
CA CYS A 256 18.38 -1.81 -20.74
C CYS A 256 19.03 -2.81 -21.71
N LEU A 257 18.75 -4.11 -21.56
CA LEU A 257 19.31 -5.16 -22.43
C LEU A 257 18.77 -5.09 -23.87
N ILE A 258 17.47 -4.76 -24.03
CA ILE A 258 16.89 -4.50 -25.36
C ILE A 258 17.59 -3.33 -26.03
N GLN A 259 17.79 -2.23 -25.29
CA GLN A 259 18.47 -1.04 -25.80
C GLN A 259 19.95 -1.31 -26.15
N MET A 260 20.60 -2.20 -25.42
CA MET A 260 21.95 -2.68 -25.73
C MET A 260 22.00 -3.66 -26.92
N GLY A 261 20.85 -4.12 -27.42
CA GLY A 261 20.75 -5.10 -28.50
C GLY A 261 21.18 -6.51 -28.11
N THR A 262 21.24 -6.81 -26.81
CA THR A 262 21.62 -8.12 -26.28
C THR A 262 20.42 -9.01 -25.94
N LEU A 263 19.21 -8.46 -26.03
CA LEU A 263 17.95 -9.15 -25.80
C LEU A 263 16.90 -8.67 -26.81
N ALA A 264 16.25 -9.58 -27.53
CA ALA A 264 15.06 -9.24 -28.31
C ALA A 264 13.83 -9.12 -27.40
N PRO A 265 12.82 -8.28 -27.74
CA PRO A 265 11.66 -8.09 -26.88
C PRO A 265 10.85 -9.36 -26.59
N ASP A 266 10.84 -10.33 -27.50
CA ASP A 266 10.12 -11.61 -27.36
C ASP A 266 10.96 -12.73 -26.72
N GLU A 267 12.16 -12.43 -26.22
CA GLU A 267 12.99 -13.38 -25.50
C GLU A 267 12.62 -13.49 -24.00
N ARG A 268 12.84 -14.69 -23.45
CA ARG A 268 12.63 -15.02 -22.02
C ARG A 268 11.22 -14.71 -21.49
N LEU A 269 10.20 -14.87 -22.32
CA LEU A 269 8.80 -14.61 -21.96
C LEU A 269 8.34 -15.35 -20.69
N GLU A 270 8.79 -16.60 -20.48
CA GLU A 270 8.47 -17.36 -19.27
C GLU A 270 9.08 -16.76 -18.00
N ASP A 271 10.31 -16.22 -18.08
CA ASP A 271 10.95 -15.55 -16.95
C ASP A 271 10.22 -14.23 -16.64
N VAL A 272 9.89 -13.46 -17.68
CA VAL A 272 9.10 -12.23 -17.55
C VAL A 272 7.74 -12.54 -16.92
N ARG A 273 7.05 -13.58 -17.39
CA ARG A 273 5.77 -14.02 -16.81
C ARG A 273 5.91 -14.42 -15.35
N THR A 274 6.95 -15.18 -15.01
CA THR A 274 7.22 -15.63 -13.64
C THR A 274 7.31 -14.43 -12.70
N VAL A 275 8.12 -13.42 -13.04
CA VAL A 275 8.35 -12.26 -12.17
C VAL A 275 7.16 -11.30 -12.15
N VAL A 276 6.57 -10.99 -13.32
CA VAL A 276 5.44 -10.06 -13.43
C VAL A 276 4.19 -10.64 -12.78
N ASP A 277 3.93 -11.94 -12.91
CA ASP A 277 2.79 -12.57 -12.22
C ASP A 277 2.98 -12.64 -10.70
N PHE A 278 4.20 -12.96 -10.23
CA PHE A 278 4.54 -12.90 -8.82
C PHE A 278 4.32 -11.49 -8.25
N TRP A 279 4.82 -10.46 -8.94
CA TRP A 279 4.58 -9.06 -8.60
C TRP A 279 3.07 -8.74 -8.57
N ARG A 280 2.32 -9.09 -9.62
CA ARG A 280 0.88 -8.82 -9.73
C ARG A 280 0.10 -9.38 -8.54
N ARG A 281 0.30 -10.66 -8.22
CA ARG A 281 -0.35 -11.32 -7.07
C ARG A 281 0.05 -10.68 -5.74
N LEU A 282 1.32 -10.32 -5.60
CA LEU A 282 1.87 -9.69 -4.41
C LEU A 282 1.45 -8.22 -4.24
N SER A 283 1.10 -7.52 -5.31
CA SER A 283 0.54 -6.16 -5.27
C SER A 283 -0.95 -6.19 -4.92
N LEU A 284 -1.72 -7.10 -5.53
CA LEU A 284 -3.17 -7.21 -5.33
C LEU A 284 -3.55 -7.70 -3.92
N ALA A 285 -2.89 -8.75 -3.42
CA ALA A 285 -3.26 -9.40 -2.16
C ALA A 285 -3.18 -8.49 -0.91
N PRO A 286 -2.10 -7.72 -0.66
CA PRO A 286 -2.03 -6.86 0.52
C PRO A 286 -2.96 -5.65 0.42
N ARG A 287 -3.14 -5.08 -0.77
CA ARG A 287 -3.99 -3.90 -0.95
C ARG A 287 -5.47 -4.24 -0.76
N GLY A 288 -5.93 -5.34 -1.36
CA GLY A 288 -7.31 -5.79 -1.22
C GLY A 288 -8.34 -4.95 -1.98
N ASP A 289 -7.93 -3.85 -2.62
CA ASP A 289 -8.80 -2.87 -3.28
C ASP A 289 -8.87 -3.06 -4.82
N GLY A 290 -8.14 -4.04 -5.36
CA GLY A 290 -8.07 -4.33 -6.80
C GLY A 290 -7.11 -3.46 -7.59
N THR A 291 -6.41 -2.50 -6.96
CA THR A 291 -5.42 -1.64 -7.62
C THR A 291 -4.01 -2.23 -7.54
N LEU A 292 -3.11 -1.82 -8.45
CA LEU A 292 -1.70 -2.27 -8.48
C LEU A 292 -0.75 -1.23 -7.89
N ASP A 293 -0.95 0.04 -8.23
CA ASP A 293 -0.12 1.16 -7.83
C ASP A 293 -0.89 2.13 -6.89
N TYR A 294 -0.18 2.98 -6.14
CA TYR A 294 -0.83 3.89 -5.18
C TYR A 294 -1.65 4.96 -5.90
N LYS A 295 -1.15 5.46 -7.04
CA LYS A 295 -1.86 6.45 -7.86
C LYS A 295 -3.19 5.95 -8.41
N ASP A 296 -3.28 4.65 -8.69
CA ASP A 296 -4.52 3.98 -9.12
C ASP A 296 -5.56 4.01 -7.98
N ALA A 297 -5.12 4.06 -6.73
CA ALA A 297 -5.93 4.22 -5.53
C ALA A 297 -5.98 5.67 -5.02
N GLY A 298 -5.86 6.65 -5.91
CA GLY A 298 -5.93 8.07 -5.55
C GLY A 298 -4.77 8.53 -4.66
N PHE A 299 -3.57 7.99 -4.89
CA PHE A 299 -2.35 8.25 -4.12
C PHE A 299 -2.43 7.81 -2.66
N THR A 300 -2.99 6.62 -2.44
CA THR A 300 -3.11 6.02 -1.12
C THR A 300 -2.63 4.56 -1.10
N ASN A 301 -2.24 4.10 0.10
CA ASN A 301 -1.98 2.69 0.34
C ASN A 301 -2.43 2.29 1.74
N CYS A 302 -3.66 1.79 1.86
CA CYS A 302 -4.25 1.37 3.13
C CYS A 302 -4.22 -0.16 3.29
N TYR A 303 -3.04 -0.79 3.15
CA TYR A 303 -2.91 -2.25 3.21
C TYR A 303 -3.02 -2.85 4.63
N LEU A 304 -2.73 -2.05 5.66
CA LEU A 304 -2.83 -2.50 7.05
C LEU A 304 -4.30 -2.59 7.48
N ALA A 305 -4.63 -3.63 8.24
CA ALA A 305 -5.95 -3.78 8.84
C ALA A 305 -6.22 -2.70 9.89
N THR A 306 -7.50 -2.33 10.07
CA THR A 306 -7.92 -1.24 10.96
C THR A 306 -7.48 -1.47 12.41
N ASP A 307 -7.60 -2.71 12.90
CA ASP A 307 -7.18 -3.12 14.24
C ASP A 307 -5.67 -2.96 14.46
N VAL A 308 -4.85 -3.26 13.45
CA VAL A 308 -3.40 -3.04 13.48
C VAL A 308 -3.08 -1.55 13.57
N VAL A 309 -3.76 -0.71 12.79
CA VAL A 309 -3.56 0.75 12.85
C VAL A 309 -4.02 1.31 14.20
N ASP A 310 -5.15 0.83 14.72
CA ASP A 310 -5.66 1.18 16.05
C ASP A 310 -4.69 0.81 17.16
N GLU A 311 -4.07 -0.37 17.08
CA GLU A 311 -3.04 -0.80 18.01
C GLU A 311 -1.79 0.10 17.92
N LEU A 312 -1.35 0.47 16.72
CA LEU A 312 -0.18 1.33 16.53
C LEU A 312 -0.38 2.73 17.11
N VAL A 313 -1.60 3.28 17.02
CA VAL A 313 -1.91 4.58 17.61
C VAL A 313 -2.32 4.45 19.09
N SER A 314 -2.55 3.25 19.59
CA SER A 314 -2.81 2.98 21.00
C SER A 314 -1.56 3.32 21.81
N GLY A 315 -1.63 4.40 22.59
CA GLY A 315 -0.48 4.97 23.29
C GLY A 315 0.23 6.11 22.55
N ALA A 316 -0.34 6.60 21.45
CA ALA A 316 0.12 7.83 20.82
C ALA A 316 0.09 9.00 21.82
N THR A 317 1.17 9.78 21.83
CA THR A 317 1.31 10.93 22.71
C THR A 317 0.94 12.20 21.97
N LYS A 318 0.14 13.06 22.60
CA LYS A 318 -0.09 14.44 22.12
C LYS A 318 1.21 15.22 22.15
N LEU A 319 1.55 15.84 21.03
CA LEU A 319 2.82 16.53 20.87
C LEU A 319 2.74 17.97 21.39
N ASP A 320 3.43 18.24 22.49
CA ASP A 320 3.82 19.60 22.87
C ASP A 320 5.02 20.08 22.01
N PRO A 321 5.41 21.37 22.04
CA PRO A 321 6.53 21.87 21.23
C PRO A 321 7.87 21.16 21.44
N GLY A 322 8.17 20.69 22.65
CA GLY A 322 9.39 19.95 22.97
C GLY A 322 9.35 18.53 22.40
N THR A 323 8.24 17.83 22.61
CA THR A 323 8.03 16.47 22.10
C THR A 323 7.95 16.45 20.56
N ALA A 324 7.29 17.43 19.94
CA ALA A 324 7.27 17.63 18.49
C ALA A 324 8.69 17.85 17.92
N LYS A 325 9.52 18.65 18.61
CA LYS A 325 10.92 18.88 18.22
C LYS A 325 11.75 17.59 18.31
N ALA A 326 11.55 16.79 19.37
CA ALA A 326 12.22 15.50 19.52
C ALA A 326 11.83 14.52 18.41
N LEU A 327 10.53 14.42 18.08
CA LEU A 327 10.03 13.60 16.96
C LEU A 327 10.65 14.01 15.62
N LYS A 328 10.63 15.30 15.29
CA LYS A 328 11.22 15.83 14.06
C LYS A 328 12.70 15.49 13.95
N ARG A 329 13.44 15.59 15.07
CA ARG A 329 14.86 15.22 15.13
C ARG A 329 15.07 13.72 14.95
N LEU A 330 14.27 12.89 15.61
CA LEU A 330 14.33 11.43 15.46
C LEU A 330 14.09 11.03 14.00
N ASN A 331 12.97 11.47 13.41
CA ASN A 331 12.61 11.25 12.02
C ASN A 331 13.76 11.66 11.08
N ALA A 332 14.28 12.89 11.20
CA ALA A 332 15.36 13.36 10.34
C ALA A 332 16.63 12.51 10.48
N THR A 333 16.99 12.11 11.70
CA THR A 333 18.19 11.33 11.98
C THR A 333 18.08 9.91 11.42
N VAL A 334 16.95 9.24 11.65
CA VAL A 334 16.73 7.89 11.12
C VAL A 334 16.52 7.88 9.60
N SER A 335 15.90 8.91 9.02
CA SER A 335 15.83 9.09 7.56
C SER A 335 17.21 9.21 6.94
N GLY A 336 18.08 10.07 7.47
CA GLY A 336 19.43 10.24 6.94
C GLY A 336 20.28 8.97 7.10
N TYR A 337 20.14 8.27 8.24
CA TYR A 337 20.80 6.98 8.44
C TYR A 337 20.30 5.91 7.47
N SER A 338 18.97 5.77 7.33
CA SER A 338 18.37 4.78 6.42
C SER A 338 18.79 5.02 4.97
N PHE A 339 18.86 6.28 4.54
CA PHE A 339 19.35 6.62 3.20
C PHE A 339 20.75 6.06 2.94
N LEU A 340 21.67 6.23 3.89
CA LEU A 340 23.03 5.72 3.79
C LEU A 340 23.11 4.19 3.97
N TYR A 341 22.32 3.61 4.88
CA TYR A 341 22.21 2.17 5.07
C TYR A 341 21.82 1.46 3.76
N PHE A 342 20.95 2.10 2.96
CA PHE A 342 20.54 1.64 1.64
C PHE A 342 21.27 2.37 0.51
N CYS A 343 22.55 2.69 0.67
CA CYS A 343 23.42 3.23 -0.39
C CYS A 343 22.84 4.41 -1.19
N ASP A 344 22.39 5.46 -0.49
CA ASP A 344 21.76 6.65 -1.07
C ASP A 344 20.39 6.40 -1.70
N SER A 345 19.66 5.41 -1.18
CA SER A 345 18.30 5.08 -1.60
C SER A 345 17.28 5.21 -0.48
N ARG A 346 16.05 5.59 -0.82
CA ARG A 346 14.94 5.70 0.13
C ARG A 346 14.14 4.42 0.30
N VAL A 347 14.58 3.31 -0.29
CA VAL A 347 13.87 2.01 -0.21
C VAL A 347 13.67 1.47 1.22
N GLY A 348 14.43 1.99 2.19
CA GLY A 348 14.25 1.71 3.62
C GLY A 348 13.15 2.51 4.31
N ILE A 349 12.50 3.46 3.62
CA ILE A 349 11.48 4.36 4.18
C ILE A 349 10.19 4.22 3.38
N CYS A 350 9.08 3.92 4.04
CA CYS A 350 7.79 3.79 3.36
C CYS A 350 6.63 4.30 4.23
N ASP A 351 5.84 5.20 3.67
CA ASP A 351 4.58 5.65 4.24
C ASP A 351 3.42 4.81 3.67
N SER A 352 2.47 4.51 4.56
CA SER A 352 1.17 3.93 4.21
C SER A 352 0.03 4.72 4.86
N GLY A 353 -1.15 4.62 4.26
CA GLY A 353 -2.34 5.38 4.59
C GLY A 353 -2.74 6.35 3.47
N PRO A 354 -3.32 7.52 3.81
CA PRO A 354 -3.71 7.91 5.15
C PRO A 354 -4.92 7.11 5.65
N TYR A 355 -4.80 6.55 6.86
CA TYR A 355 -5.88 5.81 7.50
C TYR A 355 -6.83 6.78 8.20
N ARG A 356 -8.12 6.71 7.90
CA ARG A 356 -9.15 7.55 8.55
C ARG A 356 -9.27 7.23 10.03
N ARG A 357 -9.50 8.25 10.85
CA ARG A 357 -9.75 8.10 12.29
C ARG A 357 -11.21 8.42 12.62
N PRO A 358 -11.78 7.89 13.72
CA PRO A 358 -13.20 8.07 14.05
C PRO A 358 -13.69 9.51 14.27
N SER A 359 -12.80 10.51 14.31
CA SER A 359 -13.14 11.89 14.69
C SER A 359 -12.78 12.88 13.57
N GLY A 360 -13.80 13.38 12.89
CA GLY A 360 -13.69 14.48 11.92
C GLY A 360 -12.67 14.21 10.81
N SER A 361 -11.88 15.22 10.47
CA SER A 361 -10.84 15.17 9.43
C SER A 361 -9.53 14.52 9.89
N ARG A 362 -9.50 13.86 11.06
CA ARG A 362 -8.26 13.25 11.58
C ARG A 362 -7.88 12.03 10.75
N GLN A 363 -6.61 11.97 10.38
CA GLN A 363 -6.02 10.87 9.64
C GLN A 363 -4.65 10.51 10.20
N THR A 364 -4.21 9.28 9.96
CA THR A 364 -2.90 8.78 10.39
C THR A 364 -2.15 8.22 9.19
N ILE A 365 -0.87 8.57 9.04
CA ILE A 365 0.05 7.76 8.24
C ILE A 365 0.87 6.84 9.14
N VAL A 366 1.22 5.67 8.62
CA VAL A 366 2.18 4.77 9.24
C VAL A 366 3.46 4.81 8.40
N ARG A 367 4.53 5.35 9.00
CA ARG A 367 5.86 5.48 8.40
C ARG A 367 6.78 4.40 8.93
N ASP A 368 7.27 3.55 8.05
CA ASP A 368 8.26 2.54 8.37
C ASP A 368 9.68 2.98 8.02
N TYR A 369 10.60 2.69 8.94
CA TYR A 369 12.03 2.65 8.73
C TYR A 369 12.47 1.19 8.85
N LEU A 370 12.77 0.57 7.72
CA LEU A 370 13.16 -0.82 7.63
C LEU A 370 14.64 -0.98 7.94
N SER A 371 15.00 -2.08 8.62
CA SER A 371 16.36 -2.62 8.70
C SER A 371 17.41 -1.60 9.09
N LEU A 372 17.45 -1.29 10.38
CA LEU A 372 18.45 -0.41 10.96
C LEU A 372 19.71 -1.16 11.40
N ALA A 373 19.63 -2.47 11.62
CA ALA A 373 20.74 -3.33 12.08
C ALA A 373 20.96 -4.49 11.09
N PRO A 374 21.95 -5.40 11.33
CA PRO A 374 22.06 -6.66 10.62
C PRO A 374 20.69 -7.36 10.52
N SER A 375 20.31 -7.72 9.31
CA SER A 375 18.95 -8.16 8.98
C SER A 375 18.98 -9.17 7.82
N SER A 376 17.81 -9.64 7.39
CA SER A 376 17.67 -10.59 6.27
C SER A 376 18.25 -10.10 4.95
N TRP A 377 18.44 -8.78 4.80
CA TRP A 377 19.17 -8.19 3.67
C TRP A 377 20.63 -8.64 3.60
N ALA A 378 21.22 -8.96 4.75
CA ALA A 378 22.61 -9.41 4.93
C ALA A 378 23.60 -8.56 4.11
N TYR A 379 23.48 -7.25 4.28
CA TYR A 379 24.40 -6.27 3.71
C TYR A 379 25.74 -6.31 4.43
N PRO A 380 26.87 -6.50 3.71
CA PRO A 380 28.19 -6.59 4.34
C PRO A 380 28.58 -5.35 5.16
N TRP A 381 28.15 -4.16 4.70
CA TRP A 381 28.42 -2.90 5.42
C TRP A 381 27.54 -2.71 6.66
N ALA A 382 26.61 -3.61 6.95
CA ALA A 382 25.73 -3.52 8.12
C ALA A 382 26.11 -4.47 9.26
N GLU A 383 26.98 -5.46 9.02
CA GLU A 383 27.22 -6.61 9.90
C GLU A 383 27.63 -6.27 11.34
N ASP A 384 28.34 -5.17 11.55
CA ASP A 384 28.85 -4.71 12.85
C ASP A 384 28.07 -3.52 13.43
N LEU A 385 26.94 -3.16 12.82
CA LEU A 385 26.06 -2.12 13.33
C LEU A 385 25.21 -2.70 14.47
N ASP A 386 25.07 -1.90 15.53
CA ASP A 386 24.34 -2.31 16.74
C ASP A 386 23.47 -1.14 17.24
N PRO A 387 22.49 -0.66 16.44
CA PRO A 387 21.51 0.28 16.93
C PRO A 387 20.54 -0.42 17.91
N PRO A 388 19.80 0.33 18.73
CA PRO A 388 18.90 -0.25 19.72
C PRO A 388 17.74 -1.09 19.13
N TYR A 389 17.38 -0.88 17.87
CA TYR A 389 16.24 -1.53 17.21
C TYR A 389 16.61 -1.98 15.80
N LEU A 390 15.98 -3.07 15.34
CA LEU A 390 16.06 -3.57 13.96
C LEU A 390 15.30 -2.70 12.95
N GLY A 391 14.32 -1.93 13.42
CA GLY A 391 13.44 -1.11 12.59
C GLY A 391 12.62 -0.19 13.49
N LEU A 392 12.02 0.85 12.91
CA LEU A 392 11.07 1.72 13.59
C LEU A 392 9.80 1.89 12.77
N THR A 393 8.64 1.94 13.43
CA THR A 393 7.37 2.38 12.84
C THR A 393 6.90 3.64 13.57
N MET A 394 6.55 4.68 12.82
CA MET A 394 5.92 5.89 13.36
C MET A 394 4.47 5.98 12.89
N ALA A 395 3.53 5.97 13.83
CA ALA A 395 2.15 6.33 13.54
C ALA A 395 1.98 7.84 13.79
N LEU A 396 1.73 8.60 12.72
CA LEU A 396 1.72 10.06 12.72
C LEU A 396 0.31 10.56 12.42
N THR A 397 -0.36 11.13 13.41
CA THR A 397 -1.75 11.57 13.30
C THR A 397 -1.82 13.08 13.14
N PHE A 398 -2.60 13.54 12.18
CA PHE A 398 -2.77 14.95 11.81
C PHE A 398 -4.22 15.22 11.40
N ASP A 399 -4.55 16.50 11.22
CA ASP A 399 -5.82 16.93 10.64
C ASP A 399 -5.66 17.06 9.13
N ARG A 400 -6.41 16.29 8.34
CA ARG A 400 -6.32 16.32 6.87
C ARG A 400 -6.70 17.68 6.29
N SER A 401 -7.49 18.49 6.99
CA SER A 401 -7.86 19.85 6.56
C SER A 401 -6.69 20.84 6.58
N ALA A 402 -5.57 20.47 7.21
CA ALA A 402 -4.34 21.26 7.18
C ALA A 402 -3.67 21.31 5.79
N PHE A 403 -4.10 20.44 4.87
CA PHE A 403 -3.51 20.31 3.54
C PHE A 403 -4.54 20.50 2.44
N THR A 404 -4.20 21.27 1.41
CA THR A 404 -4.98 21.35 0.17
C THR A 404 -4.71 20.13 -0.71
N GLU A 405 -3.47 19.65 -0.73
CA GLU A 405 -3.04 18.46 -1.48
C GLU A 405 -2.38 17.45 -0.54
N PHE A 406 -2.62 16.16 -0.78
CA PHE A 406 -2.03 15.07 -0.02
C PHE A 406 -1.91 13.85 -0.92
N GLU A 407 -0.69 13.37 -1.08
CA GLU A 407 -0.36 12.22 -1.92
C GLU A 407 0.61 11.34 -1.16
N ILE A 408 0.39 10.03 -1.16
CA ILE A 408 1.47 9.06 -0.97
C ILE A 408 1.74 8.46 -2.35
N ASN A 409 2.92 8.73 -2.90
CA ASN A 409 3.26 8.26 -4.24
C ASN A 409 3.61 6.76 -4.26
N ASP A 410 3.79 6.19 -5.45
CA ASP A 410 4.09 4.75 -5.66
C ASP A 410 5.41 4.31 -4.97
N TRP A 411 6.27 5.26 -4.58
CA TRP A 411 7.49 5.02 -3.82
C TRP A 411 7.32 5.19 -2.31
N GLY A 412 6.08 5.19 -1.82
CA GLY A 412 5.77 5.26 -0.40
C GLY A 412 6.16 6.59 0.25
N THR A 413 6.07 7.70 -0.49
CA THR A 413 6.48 9.02 0.01
C THR A 413 5.30 9.96 0.09
N THR A 414 5.11 10.52 1.27
CA THR A 414 4.08 11.54 1.45
C THR A 414 4.55 12.90 0.92
N PHE A 415 3.76 13.48 0.01
CA PHE A 415 3.81 14.86 -0.43
C PHE A 415 2.54 15.57 0.02
N THR A 416 2.68 16.81 0.49
CA THR A 416 1.56 17.63 0.95
C THR A 416 1.71 19.06 0.47
N GLU A 417 0.59 19.78 0.33
CA GLU A 417 0.59 21.24 0.21
C GLU A 417 -0.25 21.81 1.36
N PRO A 418 0.32 22.61 2.28
CA PRO A 418 1.75 22.94 2.43
C PRO A 418 2.67 21.73 2.70
N ASP A 419 3.96 21.84 2.36
CA ASP A 419 4.97 20.75 2.36
C ASP A 419 5.41 20.22 3.74
N GLN A 420 4.82 20.71 4.84
CA GLN A 420 5.27 20.44 6.20
C GLN A 420 4.39 19.41 6.93
N LEU A 421 4.34 18.17 6.45
CA LEU A 421 3.57 17.10 7.10
C LEU A 421 3.84 16.99 8.61
N LEU A 422 5.11 16.87 9.02
CA LEU A 422 5.49 16.79 10.44
C LEU A 422 5.17 18.06 11.24
N GLY A 423 4.88 19.18 10.56
CA GLY A 423 4.39 20.41 11.18
C GLY A 423 2.93 20.29 11.62
N ALA A 424 2.12 19.49 10.92
CA ALA A 424 0.69 19.30 11.21
C ALA A 424 0.40 18.08 12.12
N VAL A 425 1.40 17.27 12.44
CA VAL A 425 1.24 16.10 13.34
C VAL A 425 0.93 16.58 14.76
N THR A 426 -0.19 16.14 15.30
CA THR A 426 -0.67 16.48 16.65
C THR A 426 -0.47 15.36 17.66
N GLU A 427 -0.46 14.11 17.19
CA GLU A 427 -0.26 12.91 18.00
C GLU A 427 0.68 11.95 17.28
N ALA A 428 1.62 11.34 18.01
CA ALA A 428 2.52 10.35 17.44
C ALA A 428 2.79 9.18 18.40
N ALA A 429 2.92 7.98 17.83
CA ALA A 429 3.49 6.81 18.48
C ALA A 429 4.71 6.35 17.69
N VAL A 430 5.77 5.96 18.40
CA VAL A 430 6.99 5.41 17.79
C VAL A 430 7.21 4.02 18.36
N HIS A 431 7.24 3.02 17.49
CA HIS A 431 7.42 1.62 17.84
C HIS A 431 8.78 1.15 17.36
N GLY A 432 9.49 0.41 18.22
CA GLY A 432 10.77 -0.21 17.89
C GLY A 432 10.66 -1.73 17.81
N TYR A 433 11.39 -2.32 16.86
CA TYR A 433 11.43 -3.78 16.65
C TYR A 433 12.73 -4.37 17.17
N ARG A 434 12.65 -5.46 17.92
CA ARG A 434 13.79 -6.20 18.47
C ARG A 434 14.08 -7.46 17.64
N THR A 435 15.25 -8.05 17.87
CA THR A 435 15.72 -9.26 17.18
C THR A 435 14.92 -10.51 17.49
N ASP A 436 14.27 -10.56 18.65
CA ASP A 436 13.34 -11.63 19.03
C ASP A 436 11.95 -11.50 18.38
N GLY A 437 11.76 -10.49 17.52
CA GLY A 437 10.49 -10.22 16.85
C GLY A 437 9.49 -9.41 17.67
N THR A 438 9.85 -9.01 18.91
CA THR A 438 8.99 -8.16 19.73
C THR A 438 8.95 -6.72 19.21
N ARG A 439 7.79 -6.10 19.36
CA ARG A 439 7.55 -4.67 19.09
C ARG A 439 7.22 -3.99 20.42
N GLU A 440 7.85 -2.85 20.67
CA GLU A 440 7.55 -2.04 21.86
C GLU A 440 7.30 -0.57 21.52
N LEU A 441 6.37 0.04 22.26
CA LEU A 441 6.12 1.48 22.21
C LEU A 441 7.25 2.22 22.93
N ILE A 442 7.93 3.10 22.20
CA ILE A 442 9.04 3.88 22.70
C ILE A 442 8.52 5.16 23.34
N ALA A 443 8.79 5.32 24.64
CA ALA A 443 8.44 6.53 25.38
C ALA A 443 9.09 7.79 24.75
N PRO A 444 8.38 8.93 24.67
CA PRO A 444 8.92 10.15 24.06
C PRO A 444 10.22 10.68 24.65
N ALA A 445 10.46 10.41 25.94
CA ALA A 445 11.71 10.75 26.62
C ALA A 445 12.94 10.05 26.01
N GLU A 446 12.77 8.88 25.41
CA GLU A 446 13.86 8.08 24.83
C GLU A 446 14.17 8.45 23.37
N TRP A 447 13.30 9.21 22.67
CA TRP A 447 13.48 9.52 21.25
C TRP A 447 14.82 10.23 20.97
N SER A 448 15.25 11.13 21.86
CA SER A 448 16.52 11.83 21.71
C SER A 448 17.74 10.92 21.92
N ASN A 449 17.62 9.94 22.82
CA ASN A 449 18.66 8.95 23.09
C ASN A 449 18.84 8.02 21.88
N ILE A 450 17.72 7.52 21.33
CA ILE A 450 17.72 6.67 20.12
C ILE A 450 18.29 7.43 18.92
N ALA A 451 17.92 8.70 18.73
CA ALA A 451 18.50 9.52 17.67
C ALA A 451 20.03 9.65 17.82
N ALA A 452 20.54 9.76 19.06
CA ALA A 452 21.99 9.82 19.29
C ALA A 452 22.68 8.49 18.95
N GLU A 453 22.09 7.34 19.30
CA GLU A 453 22.62 6.01 18.93
C GLU A 453 22.65 5.81 17.41
N ILE A 454 21.55 6.14 16.73
CA ILE A 454 21.47 6.05 15.27
C ILE A 454 22.49 6.99 14.62
N SER A 455 22.71 8.18 15.18
CA SER A 455 23.74 9.10 14.68
C SER A 455 25.15 8.55 14.80
N ARG A 456 25.46 7.75 15.84
CA ARG A 456 26.74 7.03 15.95
C ARG A 456 26.89 5.98 14.86
N CYS A 457 25.84 5.18 14.61
CA CYS A 457 25.83 4.18 13.54
C CYS A 457 25.97 4.83 12.15
N HIS A 458 25.29 5.97 11.93
CA HIS A 458 25.42 6.77 10.72
C HIS A 458 26.87 7.17 10.47
N MET A 459 27.59 7.67 11.48
CA MET A 459 28.99 8.07 11.31
C MET A 459 29.89 6.89 10.93
N LYS A 460 29.68 5.71 11.55
CA LYS A 460 30.41 4.49 11.18
C LYS A 460 30.17 4.12 9.71
N LEU A 461 28.91 4.11 9.28
CA LEU A 461 28.54 3.83 7.89
C LEU A 461 29.14 4.84 6.92
N TYR A 462 29.08 6.13 7.24
CA TYR A 462 29.63 7.17 6.39
C TYR A 462 31.14 7.02 6.21
N GLN A 463 31.87 6.78 7.30
CA GLN A 463 33.32 6.52 7.25
C GLN A 463 33.65 5.29 6.40
N ARG A 464 32.84 4.22 6.51
CA ARG A 464 32.99 3.00 5.72
C ARG A 464 32.82 3.26 4.22
N PHE A 465 31.72 3.89 3.81
CA PHE A 465 31.50 4.19 2.39
C PHE A 465 32.49 5.22 1.85
N ALA A 466 32.88 6.21 2.65
CA ALA A 466 33.91 7.19 2.25
C ALA A 466 35.28 6.53 2.01
N ALA A 467 35.60 5.47 2.76
CA ALA A 467 36.84 4.72 2.59
C ALA A 467 36.82 3.77 1.39
N MET A 468 35.64 3.36 0.91
CA MET A 468 35.50 2.53 -0.30
C MET A 468 35.97 3.30 -1.54
N ASP A 469 36.63 2.59 -2.44
CA ASP A 469 36.91 3.08 -3.78
C ASP A 469 35.63 3.11 -4.65
N ARG A 470 35.76 3.64 -5.87
CA ARG A 470 34.62 3.79 -6.78
C ARG A 470 33.95 2.45 -7.12
N THR A 471 34.74 1.42 -7.38
CA THR A 471 34.23 0.08 -7.74
C THR A 471 33.50 -0.54 -6.57
N GLU A 472 34.08 -0.47 -5.37
CA GLU A 472 33.47 -0.97 -4.14
C GLU A 472 32.12 -0.30 -3.87
N ARG A 473 32.00 1.02 -4.08
CA ARG A 473 30.72 1.73 -3.92
C ARG A 473 29.67 1.33 -4.97
N ILE A 474 30.08 1.13 -6.22
CA ILE A 474 29.18 0.64 -7.28
C ILE A 474 28.66 -0.75 -6.92
N MET A 475 29.55 -1.65 -6.50
CA MET A 475 29.17 -3.02 -6.16
C MET A 475 28.33 -3.07 -4.87
N ALA A 476 28.60 -2.22 -3.90
CA ALA A 476 27.77 -2.10 -2.69
C ALA A 476 26.34 -1.66 -3.04
N ALA A 477 26.18 -0.59 -3.82
CA ALA A 477 24.86 -0.11 -4.24
C ALA A 477 24.14 -1.09 -5.17
N THR A 478 24.88 -1.80 -6.04
CA THR A 478 24.32 -2.88 -6.87
C THR A 478 23.81 -4.03 -5.99
N THR A 479 24.60 -4.46 -5.01
CA THR A 479 24.23 -5.50 -4.03
C THR A 479 22.99 -5.09 -3.22
N MET A 480 22.89 -3.81 -2.87
CA MET A 480 21.76 -3.26 -2.12
C MET A 480 20.43 -3.54 -2.83
N TYR A 481 20.34 -3.21 -4.11
CA TYR A 481 19.15 -3.46 -4.93
C TYR A 481 18.97 -4.94 -5.29
N ALA A 482 20.04 -5.66 -5.66
CA ALA A 482 19.97 -7.08 -6.02
C ALA A 482 19.49 -7.98 -4.86
N SER A 483 19.61 -7.49 -3.61
CA SER A 483 19.09 -8.16 -2.42
C SER A 483 17.58 -7.97 -2.21
N GLY A 484 16.86 -7.28 -3.12
CA GLY A 484 15.43 -6.94 -3.05
C GLY A 484 14.50 -8.10 -2.65
N LEU A 485 14.81 -9.31 -3.09
CA LEU A 485 14.04 -10.53 -2.80
C LEU A 485 14.40 -11.21 -1.47
N ARG A 486 15.49 -10.84 -0.80
CA ARG A 486 15.95 -11.52 0.43
C ARG A 486 14.94 -11.45 1.59
N PRO A 487 14.26 -10.33 1.87
CA PRO A 487 13.22 -10.30 2.90
C PRO A 487 12.06 -11.24 2.60
N PHE A 488 11.65 -11.34 1.32
CA PHE A 488 10.58 -12.26 0.91
C PHE A 488 11.02 -13.72 1.09
N ALA A 489 12.26 -14.05 0.71
CA ALA A 489 12.85 -15.37 0.95
C ALA A 489 12.96 -15.69 2.44
N ALA A 490 13.27 -14.70 3.29
CA ALA A 490 13.33 -14.87 4.74
C ALA A 490 11.96 -15.17 5.34
N VAL A 491 10.91 -14.44 4.91
CA VAL A 491 9.51 -14.72 5.31
C VAL A 491 9.04 -16.09 4.81
N ALA A 492 9.49 -16.51 3.63
CA ALA A 492 9.21 -17.83 3.07
C ALA A 492 10.07 -18.96 3.68
N GLY A 493 11.10 -18.64 4.48
CA GLY A 493 12.00 -19.62 5.10
C GLY A 493 12.94 -20.31 4.11
N VAL A 494 13.30 -19.65 3.00
CA VAL A 494 14.07 -20.24 1.89
C VAL A 494 15.34 -19.47 1.53
N THR A 495 15.79 -18.53 2.36
CA THR A 495 17.01 -17.73 2.08
C THR A 495 18.22 -18.61 1.76
N ASP A 496 18.37 -19.76 2.42
CA ASP A 496 19.49 -20.70 2.22
C ASP A 496 19.35 -21.60 0.98
N ARG A 497 18.19 -21.58 0.31
CA ARG A 497 17.92 -22.34 -0.93
C ARG A 497 18.25 -21.53 -2.20
N ILE A 498 18.59 -20.26 -2.05
CA ILE A 498 18.74 -19.30 -3.14
C ILE A 498 20.20 -18.88 -3.28
N ASP A 499 20.70 -18.85 -4.52
CA ASP A 499 21.97 -18.22 -4.83
C ASP A 499 21.80 -16.69 -4.93
N TRP A 500 22.48 -15.98 -4.04
CA TRP A 500 22.47 -14.52 -3.96
C TRP A 500 23.69 -13.89 -4.64
N SER A 501 24.54 -14.68 -5.30
CA SER A 501 25.62 -14.14 -6.13
C SER A 501 25.06 -13.41 -7.35
N MET A 502 25.79 -12.39 -7.82
CA MET A 502 25.43 -11.70 -9.05
C MET A 502 25.66 -12.60 -10.26
N SER A 503 24.78 -12.51 -11.26
CA SER A 503 24.91 -13.29 -12.48
C SER A 503 26.26 -13.03 -13.17
N PRO A 504 26.94 -14.08 -13.67
CA PRO A 504 28.13 -13.92 -14.51
C PRO A 504 27.88 -12.99 -15.72
N ASP A 505 26.68 -13.02 -16.29
CA ASP A 505 26.31 -12.16 -17.42
C ASP A 505 26.21 -10.69 -17.02
N THR A 506 25.75 -10.39 -15.80
CA THR A 506 25.78 -9.03 -15.24
C THR A 506 27.22 -8.59 -15.01
N LEU A 507 28.03 -9.45 -14.37
CA LEU A 507 29.42 -9.14 -14.05
C LEU A 507 30.27 -8.90 -15.30
N ALA A 508 29.94 -9.55 -16.43
CA ALA A 508 30.60 -9.35 -17.71
C ALA A 508 30.43 -7.93 -18.29
N LEU A 509 29.46 -7.15 -17.79
CA LEU A 509 29.21 -5.76 -18.20
C LEU A 509 29.98 -4.72 -17.38
N TYR A 510 30.86 -5.16 -16.48
CA TYR A 510 31.72 -4.31 -15.66
C TYR A 510 33.20 -4.72 -15.78
N PRO A 511 34.14 -3.77 -15.99
CA PRO A 511 33.93 -2.33 -16.00
C PRO A 511 33.35 -1.77 -17.30
N ASP A 512 33.35 -2.50 -18.42
CA ASP A 512 32.81 -1.98 -19.68
C ASP A 512 31.51 -2.71 -20.06
N PRO A 513 30.41 -1.99 -20.39
CA PRO A 513 30.31 -0.53 -20.51
C PRO A 513 29.93 0.20 -19.20
N LEU A 514 29.50 -0.53 -18.15
CA LEU A 514 28.73 0.08 -17.05
C LEU A 514 29.58 0.80 -16.00
N GLY A 515 30.89 0.63 -16.03
CA GLY A 515 31.84 1.38 -15.22
C GLY A 515 32.08 2.80 -15.72
N ASN A 516 31.66 3.17 -16.93
CA ASN A 516 31.71 4.53 -17.45
C ASN A 516 30.36 5.25 -17.23
N ASP A 517 30.38 6.43 -16.60
CA ASP A 517 29.15 7.15 -16.24
C ASP A 517 28.32 7.57 -17.47
N ASP A 518 28.96 8.03 -18.55
CA ASP A 518 28.26 8.47 -19.77
C ASP A 518 27.63 7.29 -20.51
N GLN A 519 28.32 6.15 -20.57
CA GLN A 519 27.77 4.93 -21.19
C GLN A 519 26.64 4.35 -20.35
N ALA A 520 26.79 4.28 -19.03
CA ALA A 520 25.72 3.87 -18.13
C ALA A 520 24.52 4.82 -18.22
N ALA A 521 24.76 6.13 -18.29
CA ALA A 521 23.73 7.15 -18.51
C ALA A 521 22.99 6.94 -19.83
N ALA A 522 23.74 6.68 -20.90
CA ALA A 522 23.16 6.42 -22.22
C ALA A 522 22.30 5.17 -22.19
N ILE A 523 22.76 4.08 -21.58
CA ILE A 523 22.00 2.83 -21.46
C ILE A 523 20.74 3.04 -20.64
N PHE A 524 20.86 3.49 -19.39
CA PHE A 524 19.73 3.63 -18.46
C PHE A 524 18.77 4.74 -18.86
N GLY A 525 19.29 5.94 -19.14
CA GLY A 525 18.49 7.11 -19.45
C GLY A 525 17.73 6.97 -20.77
N SER A 526 18.39 6.47 -21.84
CA SER A 526 17.70 6.25 -23.10
C SER A 526 16.72 5.09 -23.03
N ALA A 527 16.99 4.04 -22.25
CA ALA A 527 16.08 2.92 -22.08
C ALA A 527 14.76 3.30 -21.40
N LEU A 528 14.78 4.17 -20.38
CA LEU A 528 13.60 4.42 -19.54
C LEU A 528 12.80 5.67 -19.93
N VAL A 529 13.41 6.60 -20.67
CA VAL A 529 12.79 7.84 -21.17
C VAL A 529 12.71 7.83 -22.70
N VAL A 530 12.55 6.65 -23.32
CA VAL A 530 12.40 6.55 -24.79
C VAL A 530 11.24 7.45 -25.23
N ASN A 531 11.56 8.56 -25.91
CA ASN A 531 10.58 9.58 -26.28
C ASN A 531 9.52 9.04 -27.25
N ASP A 532 9.86 8.02 -28.04
CA ASP A 532 9.02 7.51 -29.12
C ASP A 532 8.04 6.40 -28.70
N LEU A 533 8.13 5.90 -27.45
CA LEU A 533 7.21 4.88 -26.92
C LEU A 533 6.13 5.51 -26.03
N PRO A 534 4.89 4.96 -26.00
CA PRO A 534 3.85 5.43 -25.09
C PRO A 534 4.15 5.17 -23.61
N GLY A 535 5.10 4.29 -23.29
CA GLY A 535 5.59 3.99 -21.94
C GLY A 535 7.07 3.61 -21.93
N SER A 536 7.64 3.36 -20.75
CA SER A 536 9.07 3.06 -20.58
C SER A 536 9.49 1.65 -21.02
N PHE A 537 8.55 0.71 -21.24
CA PHE A 537 8.87 -0.69 -21.52
C PHE A 537 8.39 -1.12 -22.90
N SER A 538 9.28 -1.73 -23.68
CA SER A 538 8.98 -2.31 -25.00
C SER A 538 7.94 -3.43 -24.89
N PRO A 539 6.99 -3.53 -25.83
CA PRO A 539 6.05 -4.65 -25.93
C PRO A 539 6.75 -6.01 -26.01
N LEU A 540 5.98 -7.07 -25.81
CA LEU A 540 6.46 -8.46 -25.93
C LEU A 540 6.36 -9.01 -27.35
N HIS A 541 5.67 -8.31 -28.26
CA HIS A 541 5.47 -8.69 -29.67
C HIS A 541 5.40 -7.47 -30.59
#